data_AF-A0A2N6T428-F1
#
_entry.id   AF-A0A2N6T428-F1
#
_cell.length_a   1.000
_cell.length_b   1.000
_cell.length_c   1.000
_cell.angle_alpha   90.00
_cell.angle_beta   90.00
_cell.angle_gamma   90.00
#
_symmetry.space_group_name_H-M   'P 1'
#
loop_
_entity.id
_entity.type
_entity.pdbx_description
1 polymer ?
#
loop_
_entity_poly.entity_id
_entity_poly.type
_entity_poly.pdbx_seq_one_letter_code
_entity_poly.pdbx_strand_id
1 'polypeptide(L)'
;MSSLQDFNFNQDDPEWKVEIGRHRRVRGQDFATNDLAAAILPSMARMRHSVPGLYAIALGTGDGLHVCSLGLPDSLVASEITALSASMLGVSEAQANLLEPDIDDSAPPAIVTVARPDDECMALVKVEHKPVGHLVMTLFARDTQLGMVVYHARNSAIQMAEWLAEV
;
A
#
# COMPACT_ATOMS: atom_id res chain seq x y z
N MET A 1 -14.14 53.01 20.42
CA MET A 1 -14.10 53.48 19.02
C MET A 1 -12.84 52.88 18.41
N SER A 2 -12.92 51.73 17.73
CA SER A 2 -13.30 51.55 16.31
C SER A 2 -12.12 51.94 15.41
N SER A 3 -11.65 51.20 14.40
CA SER A 3 -11.99 49.92 13.76
C SER A 3 -10.98 49.70 12.62
N LEU A 4 -10.76 48.44 12.22
CA LEU A 4 -10.75 47.90 10.83
C LEU A 4 -10.60 48.94 9.69
N GLN A 5 -9.69 48.85 8.72
CA GLN A 5 -9.48 47.87 7.62
C GLN A 5 -8.47 48.58 6.67
N ASP A 6 -7.60 47.93 5.92
CA ASP A 6 -7.96 47.30 4.64
C ASP A 6 -7.05 46.11 4.32
N PHE A 7 -7.71 44.96 4.29
CA PHE A 7 -7.35 43.81 3.47
C PHE A 7 -7.53 44.20 2.01
N ASN A 8 -6.58 43.85 1.15
CA ASN A 8 -6.89 43.69 -0.27
C ASN A 8 -6.53 42.27 -0.72
N PHE A 9 -7.57 41.58 -1.18
CA PHE A 9 -7.58 40.21 -1.67
C PHE A 9 -7.10 40.17 -3.13
N ASN A 10 -6.26 39.18 -3.40
CA ASN A 10 -6.18 38.41 -4.65
C ASN A 10 -5.34 37.18 -4.25
N GLN A 11 -5.90 36.03 -3.84
CA GLN A 11 -6.83 35.16 -4.56
C GLN A 11 -6.40 34.95 -6.01
N ASP A 12 -5.42 34.08 -6.20
CA ASP A 12 -5.60 32.83 -6.94
C ASP A 12 -4.24 32.15 -7.14
N ASP A 13 -3.86 31.26 -6.21
CA ASP A 13 -3.20 30.02 -6.66
C ASP A 13 -3.38 28.93 -5.59
N PRO A 14 -3.96 27.76 -5.92
CA PRO A 14 -4.28 26.75 -4.91
C PRO A 14 -3.02 26.05 -4.39
N GLU A 15 -2.75 26.22 -3.10
CA GLU A 15 -1.64 25.64 -2.34
C GLU A 15 -1.63 24.09 -2.31
N TRP A 16 -2.69 23.43 -2.79
CA TRP A 16 -2.79 21.96 -2.83
C TRP A 16 -1.89 21.29 -3.89
N LYS A 17 -1.30 22.05 -4.82
CA LYS A 17 -0.40 21.48 -5.85
C LYS A 17 1.02 21.22 -5.37
N VAL A 18 1.41 21.67 -4.17
CA VAL A 18 2.80 21.54 -3.68
C VAL A 18 3.03 20.25 -2.87
N GLU A 19 1.98 19.56 -2.41
CA GLU A 19 2.10 18.35 -1.57
C GLU A 19 1.99 17.01 -2.32
N ILE A 20 1.77 16.98 -3.64
CA ILE A 20 1.57 15.73 -4.40
C ILE A 20 2.87 15.18 -5.03
N GLY A 21 4.03 15.79 -4.80
CA GLY A 21 5.26 15.22 -5.36
C GLY A 21 6.55 15.69 -4.74
N ARG A 22 7.11 14.92 -3.80
CA ARG A 22 8.57 14.90 -3.51
C ARG A 22 9.03 13.78 -2.58
N HIS A 23 8.76 12.52 -2.94
CA HIS A 23 9.68 11.42 -2.62
C HIS A 23 10.00 10.63 -3.89
N ARG A 24 10.65 11.29 -4.85
CA ARG A 24 11.26 10.64 -6.01
C ARG A 24 12.76 10.56 -5.81
N ARG A 25 13.23 9.43 -5.27
CA ARG A 25 14.55 8.86 -5.61
C ARG A 25 14.60 7.37 -5.26
N VAL A 26 14.21 6.58 -6.26
CA VAL A 26 14.48 5.15 -6.45
C VAL A 26 16.00 4.96 -6.63
N ARG A 27 16.61 4.04 -5.87
CA ARG A 27 17.92 3.45 -6.21
C ARG A 27 18.03 2.00 -5.73
N GLY A 28 17.83 1.08 -6.67
CA GLY A 28 18.25 -0.32 -6.70
C GLY A 28 18.13 -0.81 -8.15
N GLN A 29 19.15 -1.47 -8.70
CA GLN A 29 19.57 -1.34 -10.12
C GLN A 29 18.94 -2.27 -11.18
N ASP A 30 17.84 -2.98 -10.93
CA ASP A 30 17.04 -3.70 -11.96
C ASP A 30 15.79 -4.29 -11.27
N PHE A 31 14.61 -4.52 -11.85
CA PHE A 31 14.10 -4.61 -13.23
C PHE A 31 12.82 -3.73 -13.34
N ALA A 32 12.58 -2.95 -14.41
CA ALA A 32 11.28 -2.27 -14.63
C ALA A 32 10.77 -1.29 -13.51
N THR A 33 11.64 -0.91 -12.57
CA THR A 33 11.35 -0.29 -11.25
C THR A 33 10.88 1.16 -11.23
N ASN A 34 10.49 1.76 -12.36
CA ASN A 34 9.82 3.07 -12.37
C ASN A 34 8.41 2.98 -12.96
N ASP A 35 8.18 2.11 -13.95
CA ASP A 35 6.90 2.08 -14.65
C ASP A 35 5.84 1.39 -13.79
N LEU A 36 6.15 0.25 -13.16
CA LEU A 36 5.23 -0.43 -12.22
C LEU A 36 4.89 0.47 -11.02
N ALA A 37 5.87 1.17 -10.47
CA ALA A 37 5.65 2.11 -9.38
C ALA A 37 4.79 3.30 -9.83
N ALA A 38 5.12 3.93 -10.97
CA ALA A 38 4.37 5.06 -11.52
C ALA A 38 2.92 4.68 -11.88
N ALA A 39 2.74 3.46 -12.36
CA ALA A 39 1.50 2.81 -12.69
C ALA A 39 0.59 2.65 -11.46
N ILE A 40 1.12 2.12 -10.36
CA ILE A 40 0.31 1.73 -9.19
C ILE A 40 0.13 2.88 -8.18
N LEU A 41 1.10 3.79 -8.06
CA LEU A 41 1.10 4.89 -7.08
C LEU A 41 -0.23 5.68 -7.03
N PRO A 42 -0.87 6.06 -8.15
CA PRO A 42 -2.17 6.74 -8.12
C PRO A 42 -3.27 5.91 -7.46
N SER A 43 -3.28 4.59 -7.66
CA SER A 43 -4.23 3.68 -7.04
C SER A 43 -4.02 3.60 -5.52
N MET A 44 -2.77 3.44 -5.08
CA MET A 44 -2.41 3.46 -3.66
C MET A 44 -2.76 4.81 -3.00
N ALA A 45 -2.53 5.93 -3.70
CA ALA A 45 -2.86 7.26 -3.18
C ALA A 45 -4.37 7.43 -2.97
N ARG A 46 -5.19 6.99 -3.94
CA ARG A 46 -6.66 6.99 -3.79
C ARG A 46 -7.10 6.12 -2.62
N MET A 47 -6.53 4.92 -2.50
CA MET A 47 -6.84 3.99 -1.42
C MET A 47 -6.53 4.58 -0.03
N ARG A 48 -5.33 5.17 0.15
CA ARG A 48 -4.96 5.85 1.40
C ARG A 48 -5.92 6.96 1.78
N HIS A 49 -6.48 7.65 0.79
CA HIS A 49 -7.43 8.73 1.02
C HIS A 49 -8.87 8.25 1.28
N SER A 50 -9.30 7.15 0.64
CA SER A 50 -10.68 6.67 0.71
C SER A 50 -10.96 5.70 1.87
N VAL A 51 -9.93 5.06 2.42
CA VAL A 51 -10.07 4.08 3.50
C VAL A 51 -9.82 4.76 4.86
N PRO A 52 -10.84 4.87 5.74
CA PRO A 52 -10.67 5.48 7.06
C PRO A 52 -9.61 4.76 7.91
N GLY A 53 -8.72 5.56 8.51
CA GLY A 53 -7.67 5.08 9.41
C GLY A 53 -6.40 4.56 8.72
N LEU A 54 -6.42 4.37 7.39
CA LEU A 54 -5.26 3.91 6.62
C LEU A 54 -4.23 5.05 6.49
N TYR A 55 -3.09 4.91 7.16
CA TYR A 55 -2.09 5.99 7.20
C TYR A 55 -0.85 5.70 6.36
N ALA A 56 -0.52 4.44 6.09
CA ALA A 56 0.59 4.06 5.23
C ALA A 56 0.30 2.79 4.41
N ILE A 57 0.94 2.69 3.26
CA ILE A 57 0.85 1.58 2.32
C ILE A 57 2.24 1.32 1.75
N ALA A 58 2.69 0.07 1.73
CA ALA A 58 3.89 -0.34 1.02
C ALA A 58 3.55 -1.46 0.03
N LEU A 59 4.27 -1.48 -1.09
CA LEU A 59 4.17 -2.51 -2.11
C LEU A 59 5.58 -3.03 -2.38
N GLY A 60 5.72 -4.35 -2.27
CA GLY A 60 6.92 -5.06 -2.63
C GLY A 60 6.62 -6.26 -3.52
N THR A 61 7.65 -6.89 -4.04
CA THR A 61 7.56 -8.20 -4.69
C THR A 61 7.50 -9.32 -3.65
N GLY A 62 7.07 -10.51 -4.09
CA GLY A 62 7.02 -11.72 -3.26
C GLY A 62 8.37 -12.19 -2.69
N ASP A 63 9.49 -11.74 -3.27
CA ASP A 63 10.85 -11.99 -2.79
C ASP A 63 11.42 -10.83 -1.94
N GLY A 64 10.62 -9.80 -1.66
CA GLY A 64 10.93 -8.76 -0.68
C GLY A 64 11.55 -7.47 -1.25
N LEU A 65 11.63 -7.32 -2.57
CA LEU A 65 12.10 -6.06 -3.18
C LEU A 65 11.03 -4.96 -3.04
N HIS A 66 11.46 -3.77 -2.65
CA HIS A 66 10.58 -2.60 -2.55
C HIS A 66 10.23 -2.05 -3.94
N VAL A 67 8.93 -1.86 -4.20
CA VAL A 67 8.42 -1.23 -5.43
C VAL A 67 8.09 0.24 -5.17
N CYS A 68 7.16 0.49 -4.25
CA CYS A 68 6.76 1.84 -3.86
C CYS A 68 6.03 1.87 -2.51
N SER A 69 5.98 3.04 -1.87
CA SER A 69 5.28 3.22 -0.59
C SER A 69 4.76 4.65 -0.42
N LEU A 70 3.72 4.79 0.40
CA LEU A 70 3.11 6.05 0.80
C LEU A 70 2.94 6.08 2.32
N GLY A 71 3.24 7.23 2.94
CA GLY A 71 3.05 7.43 4.39
C GLY A 71 4.09 6.79 5.30
N LEU A 72 5.13 6.16 4.74
CA LEU A 72 6.30 5.67 5.48
C LEU A 72 7.39 6.75 5.55
N PRO A 73 8.23 6.75 6.61
CA PRO A 73 9.17 7.83 6.88
C PRO A 73 10.29 7.97 5.84
N ASP A 74 10.81 6.84 5.34
CA ASP A 74 11.85 6.82 4.32
C ASP A 74 11.88 5.49 3.54
N SER A 75 12.75 5.43 2.52
CA SER A 75 12.89 4.28 1.63
C SER A 75 13.55 3.07 2.28
N LEU A 76 14.40 3.26 3.29
CA LEU A 76 15.06 2.16 3.99
C LEU A 76 14.03 1.41 4.82
N VAL A 77 13.25 2.14 5.62
CA VAL A 77 12.13 1.58 6.40
C VAL A 77 11.12 0.88 5.48
N ALA A 78 10.80 1.48 4.33
CA ALA A 78 9.89 0.86 3.37
C ALA A 78 10.45 -0.46 2.80
N SER A 79 11.75 -0.52 2.55
CA SER A 79 12.42 -1.73 2.05
C SER A 79 12.47 -2.84 3.09
N GLU A 80 12.74 -2.49 4.34
CA GLU A 80 12.70 -3.42 5.47
C GLU A 80 11.29 -3.99 5.67
N ILE A 81 10.27 -3.13 5.62
CA ILE A 81 8.87 -3.54 5.73
C ILE A 81 8.48 -4.48 4.59
N THR A 82 8.83 -4.19 3.34
CA THR A 82 8.46 -5.07 2.21
C THR A 82 9.15 -6.43 2.31
N ALA A 83 10.42 -6.47 2.72
CA ALA A 83 11.13 -7.73 2.93
C ALA A 83 10.50 -8.58 4.04
N LEU A 84 10.17 -7.97 5.19
CA LEU A 84 9.48 -8.64 6.28
C LEU A 84 8.10 -9.13 5.87
N SER A 85 7.35 -8.30 5.15
CA SER A 85 5.99 -8.60 4.69
C SER A 85 5.96 -9.78 3.73
N ALA A 86 6.90 -9.82 2.77
CA ALA A 86 7.07 -10.95 1.87
C ALA A 86 7.40 -12.24 2.62
N SER A 87 8.32 -12.18 3.59
CA SER A 87 8.65 -13.34 4.43
C SER A 87 7.46 -13.82 5.25
N MET A 88 6.69 -12.91 5.85
CA MET A 88 5.52 -13.25 6.66
C MET A 88 4.43 -13.90 5.82
N LEU A 89 4.11 -13.31 4.66
CA LEU A 89 3.14 -13.87 3.74
C LEU A 89 3.57 -15.25 3.25
N GLY A 90 4.84 -15.42 2.84
CA GLY A 90 5.35 -16.71 2.37
C GLY A 90 5.29 -17.80 3.44
N VAL A 91 5.59 -17.49 4.70
CA VAL A 91 5.41 -18.44 5.82
C VAL A 91 3.93 -18.76 6.02
N SER A 92 3.05 -17.75 6.01
CA SER A 92 1.61 -17.97 6.19
C SER A 92 1.00 -18.81 5.06
N GLU A 93 1.39 -18.60 3.81
CA GLU A 93 0.95 -19.41 2.68
C GLU A 93 1.46 -20.84 2.78
N ALA A 94 2.73 -21.04 3.15
CA ALA A 94 3.28 -22.38 3.35
C ALA A 94 2.55 -23.14 4.48
N GLN A 95 2.16 -22.44 5.56
CA GLN A 95 1.36 -23.04 6.63
C GLN A 95 -0.07 -23.35 6.18
N ALA A 96 -0.71 -22.45 5.44
CA ALA A 96 -2.05 -22.67 4.90
C ALA A 96 -2.09 -23.89 3.97
N ASN A 97 -1.15 -23.99 3.04
CA ASN A 97 -1.03 -25.11 2.10
C ASN A 97 -0.76 -26.46 2.79
N LEU A 98 -0.11 -26.45 3.95
CA LEU A 98 0.13 -27.66 4.73
C LEU A 98 -1.13 -28.13 5.48
N LEU A 99 -1.95 -27.20 5.96
CA LEU A 99 -3.17 -27.50 6.70
C LEU A 99 -4.33 -27.89 5.78
N GLU A 100 -4.45 -27.21 4.64
CA GLU A 100 -5.54 -27.39 3.69
C GLU A 100 -4.97 -27.41 2.25
N PRO A 101 -4.37 -28.54 1.82
CA PRO A 101 -3.72 -28.64 0.51
C PRO A 101 -4.70 -28.59 -0.67
N ASP A 102 -6.00 -28.80 -0.42
CA ASP A 102 -7.06 -28.86 -1.44
C ASP A 102 -7.90 -27.56 -1.50
N ILE A 103 -7.41 -26.44 -0.94
CA ILE A 103 -8.07 -25.14 -1.16
C ILE A 103 -8.04 -24.82 -2.65
N ASP A 104 -9.23 -24.62 -3.21
CA ASP A 104 -9.44 -24.20 -4.60
C ASP A 104 -8.80 -22.83 -4.85
N ASP A 105 -8.11 -22.68 -5.99
CA ASP A 105 -7.48 -21.43 -6.47
C ASP A 105 -8.51 -20.28 -6.63
N SER A 106 -9.81 -20.58 -6.57
CA SER A 106 -10.90 -19.59 -6.56
C SER A 106 -11.09 -18.86 -5.23
N ALA A 107 -10.39 -19.27 -4.16
CA ALA A 107 -10.51 -18.65 -2.85
C ALA A 107 -10.04 -17.17 -2.87
N PRO A 108 -10.69 -16.28 -2.09
CA PRO A 108 -10.24 -14.90 -1.95
C PRO A 108 -8.78 -14.83 -1.48
N PRO A 109 -8.01 -13.79 -1.87
CA PRO A 109 -6.62 -13.65 -1.45
C PRO A 109 -6.47 -13.82 0.06
N ALA A 110 -5.55 -14.71 0.44
CA ALA A 110 -5.17 -14.89 1.83
C ALA A 110 -4.66 -13.54 2.38
N ILE A 111 -5.07 -13.24 3.60
CA ILE A 111 -4.69 -12.01 4.27
C ILE A 111 -4.03 -12.35 5.59
N VAL A 112 -2.87 -11.76 5.84
CA VAL A 112 -2.20 -11.87 7.13
C VAL A 112 -2.41 -10.55 7.86
N THR A 113 -2.93 -10.61 9.08
CA THR A 113 -3.14 -9.42 9.90
C THR A 113 -2.31 -9.49 11.16
N VAL A 114 -1.67 -8.38 11.51
CA VAL A 114 -0.86 -8.23 12.71
C VAL A 114 -1.46 -7.10 13.55
N ALA A 115 -1.89 -7.42 14.76
CA ALA A 115 -2.25 -6.42 15.74
C ALA A 115 -0.99 -5.76 16.30
N ARG A 116 -1.01 -4.44 16.45
CA ARG A 116 0.08 -3.63 17.01
C ARG A 116 -0.44 -2.88 18.24
N PRO A 117 0.45 -2.33 19.10
CA PRO A 117 0.04 -1.45 20.19
C PRO A 117 -0.79 -0.25 19.70
N ASP A 118 -1.49 0.40 20.63
CA ASP A 118 -2.27 1.64 20.38
C ASP A 118 -3.38 1.50 19.33
N ASP A 119 -4.05 0.34 19.30
CA ASP A 119 -5.12 0.00 18.34
C ASP A 119 -4.70 0.13 16.86
N GLU A 120 -3.40 0.02 16.60
CA GLU A 120 -2.86 -0.07 15.25
C GLU A 120 -2.95 -1.51 14.72
N CYS A 121 -3.09 -1.63 13.41
CA CYS A 121 -3.04 -2.90 12.72
C CYS A 121 -2.26 -2.81 11.41
N MET A 122 -1.69 -3.95 11.04
CA MET A 122 -1.02 -4.15 9.78
C MET A 122 -1.70 -5.30 9.04
N ALA A 123 -1.94 -5.14 7.74
CA ALA A 123 -2.52 -6.17 6.89
C ALA A 123 -1.65 -6.40 5.66
N LEU A 124 -1.41 -7.68 5.34
CA LEU A 124 -0.65 -8.14 4.19
C LEU A 124 -1.58 -8.89 3.25
N VAL A 125 -1.58 -8.52 1.99
CA VAL A 125 -2.39 -9.20 0.97
C VAL A 125 -1.54 -9.44 -0.28
N LYS A 126 -1.68 -10.66 -0.82
CA LYS A 126 -1.10 -11.02 -2.11
C LYS A 126 -1.84 -10.33 -3.25
N VAL A 127 -1.08 -9.79 -4.18
CA VAL A 127 -1.58 -9.24 -5.44
C VAL A 127 -0.94 -10.04 -6.57
N GLU A 128 -1.75 -10.74 -7.35
CA GLU A 128 -1.24 -11.57 -8.44
C GLU A 128 -0.60 -10.70 -9.53
N HIS A 129 0.64 -11.02 -9.91
CA HIS A 129 1.35 -10.32 -10.97
C HIS A 129 2.44 -11.20 -11.59
N LYS A 130 2.06 -12.00 -12.60
CA LYS A 130 2.92 -13.02 -13.24
C LYS A 130 4.34 -12.55 -13.62
N PRO A 131 4.56 -11.32 -14.16
CA PRO A 131 5.91 -10.89 -14.55
C PRO A 131 6.94 -10.91 -13.42
N VAL A 132 6.51 -10.74 -12.16
CA VAL A 132 7.37 -10.79 -10.96
C VAL A 132 6.92 -11.89 -9.99
N GLY A 133 6.15 -12.86 -10.48
CA GLY A 133 5.47 -13.87 -9.66
C GLY A 133 4.25 -13.31 -8.96
N HIS A 134 4.45 -12.53 -7.90
CA HIS A 134 3.39 -11.81 -7.20
C HIS A 134 3.94 -10.59 -6.47
N LEU A 135 3.03 -9.69 -6.12
CA LEU A 135 3.30 -8.52 -5.29
C LEU A 135 2.68 -8.73 -3.90
N VAL A 136 3.23 -8.03 -2.92
CA VAL A 136 2.78 -8.03 -1.53
C VAL A 136 2.42 -6.61 -1.16
N MET A 137 1.14 -6.36 -0.94
CA MET A 137 0.64 -5.07 -0.47
C MET A 137 0.49 -5.10 1.05
N THR A 138 1.16 -4.15 1.69
CA THR A 138 1.20 -3.98 3.14
C THR A 138 0.48 -2.70 3.51
N LEU A 139 -0.50 -2.81 4.39
CA LEU A 139 -1.34 -1.71 4.85
C LEU A 139 -1.11 -1.45 6.33
N PHE A 140 -1.05 -0.19 6.71
CA PHE A 140 -0.97 0.24 8.10
C PHE A 140 -2.15 1.13 8.42
N ALA A 141 -2.96 0.71 9.38
CA ALA A 141 -4.14 1.43 9.78
C ALA A 141 -4.22 1.58 11.30
N ARG A 142 -4.90 2.63 11.74
CA ARG A 142 -5.18 2.95 13.14
C ARG A 142 -6.58 3.56 13.25
N ASP A 143 -7.13 3.63 14.45
CA ASP A 143 -8.45 4.23 14.70
C ASP A 143 -9.57 3.64 13.82
N THR A 144 -9.45 2.37 13.41
CA THR A 144 -10.37 1.71 12.49
C THR A 144 -10.52 0.23 12.81
N GLN A 145 -11.65 -0.35 12.44
CA GLN A 145 -11.92 -1.76 12.69
C GLN A 145 -11.13 -2.65 11.73
N LEU A 146 -10.45 -3.67 12.26
CA LEU A 146 -9.66 -4.62 11.46
C LEU A 146 -10.45 -5.21 10.28
N GLY A 147 -11.73 -5.55 10.48
CA GLY A 147 -12.59 -6.07 9.42
C GLY A 147 -12.73 -5.12 8.22
N MET A 148 -12.75 -3.81 8.44
CA MET A 148 -12.77 -2.81 7.37
C MET A 148 -11.45 -2.78 6.61
N VAL A 149 -10.33 -2.86 7.33
CA VAL A 149 -8.99 -2.92 6.73
C VAL A 149 -8.86 -4.16 5.85
N VAL A 150 -9.30 -5.32 6.36
CA VAL A 150 -9.30 -6.59 5.62
C VAL A 150 -10.15 -6.50 4.34
N TYR A 151 -11.36 -5.95 4.45
CA TYR A 151 -12.25 -5.78 3.32
C TYR A 151 -11.61 -4.91 2.23
N HIS A 152 -11.10 -3.74 2.61
CA HIS A 152 -10.46 -2.82 1.66
C HIS A 152 -9.16 -3.38 1.09
N ALA A 153 -8.34 -4.08 1.89
CA ALA A 153 -7.13 -4.73 1.43
C ALA A 153 -7.40 -5.72 0.29
N ARG A 154 -8.37 -6.62 0.50
CA ARG A 154 -8.76 -7.63 -0.49
C ARG A 154 -9.30 -6.98 -1.75
N ASN A 155 -10.22 -6.03 -1.60
CA ASN A 155 -10.81 -5.37 -2.75
C ASN A 155 -9.76 -4.59 -3.55
N SER A 156 -8.85 -3.88 -2.89
CA SER A 156 -7.75 -3.18 -3.55
C SER A 156 -6.75 -4.11 -4.20
N ALA A 157 -6.49 -5.29 -3.61
CA ALA A 157 -5.63 -6.30 -4.21
C ALA A 157 -6.20 -6.85 -5.52
N ILE A 158 -7.50 -7.20 -5.54
CA ILE A 158 -8.21 -7.67 -6.74
C ILE A 158 -8.17 -6.59 -7.83
N GLN A 159 -8.59 -5.37 -7.51
CA GLN A 159 -8.60 -4.26 -8.46
C GLN A 159 -7.19 -3.95 -9.01
N MET A 160 -6.16 -4.05 -8.18
CA MET A 160 -4.78 -3.85 -8.60
C MET A 160 -4.30 -4.98 -9.52
N ALA A 161 -4.62 -6.23 -9.19
CA ALA A 161 -4.27 -7.38 -10.03
C ALA A 161 -4.96 -7.34 -11.40
N GLU A 162 -6.25 -7.02 -11.43
CA GLU A 162 -7.01 -6.82 -12.68
C GLU A 162 -6.37 -5.72 -13.54
N TRP A 163 -6.10 -4.57 -12.93
CA TRP A 163 -5.49 -3.44 -13.64
C TRP A 163 -4.09 -3.76 -14.17
N LEU A 164 -3.27 -4.49 -13.40
CA LEU A 164 -1.95 -4.93 -13.82
C LEU A 164 -1.96 -6.04 -14.88
N ALA A 165 -3.09 -6.71 -15.10
CA ALA A 165 -3.25 -7.69 -16.16
C ALA A 165 -3.67 -7.07 -17.50
N GLU A 166 -4.24 -5.85 -17.48
CA GLU A 166 -4.64 -5.10 -18.67
C GLU A 166 -3.47 -4.33 -19.34
N VAL A 167 -2.34 -4.19 -18.64
CA VAL A 167 -1.12 -3.50 -19.09
C VAL A 167 -0.10 -4.51 -19.60
#